data_AF-A0A8T6EDQ7-F1
#
_entry.id   AF-A0A8T6EDQ7-F1
#
_cell.length_a   1.000
_cell.length_b   1.000
_cell.length_c   1.000
_cell.angle_alpha   90.00
_cell.angle_beta   90.00
_cell.angle_gamma   90.00
#
_symmetry.space_group_name_H-M   'P 1'
#
loop_
_entity.id
_entity.type
_entity.pdbx_description
1 polymer ?
#
loop_
_entity_poly.entity_id
_entity_poly.type
_entity_poly.pdbx_seq_one_letter_code
_entity_poly.pdbx_strand_id
1 'polypeptide(L)'
;MNLSSAFAAIVHKKLVPVDLPDRGSNQHEINGVRALRDLFQGTKYKGPVTWSYFRDGEDPISEEGSLTFYDARENDPQRSEWRLYYTGQFLYRADPGDVLILARTETGSLYALVFEANSGWHRSANRLFGIDDSHTNLELVSEYFLEQTSLELVGQLILEELGIDIHVPPVADDESLILQQFGMCFPSTKKMSDYARSLVDSEYMDVDDTL
;
A
#
# COMPACT_ATOMS: atom_id res chain seq x y z
N MET A 1 -6.36 13.66 -1.24
CA MET A 1 -6.54 12.25 -0.77
C MET A 1 -5.19 11.61 -0.85
N ASN A 2 -4.75 10.89 0.18
CA ASN A 2 -3.36 10.44 0.31
C ASN A 2 -3.32 8.92 0.46
N LEU A 3 -2.16 8.28 0.30
CA LEU A 3 -2.03 6.82 0.48
C LEU A 3 -2.50 6.32 1.84
N SER A 4 -2.36 7.13 2.90
CA SER A 4 -2.87 6.83 4.23
C SER A 4 -4.41 6.71 4.30
N SER A 5 -5.15 7.24 3.31
CA SER A 5 -6.61 7.04 3.24
C SER A 5 -7.01 5.70 2.64
N ALA A 6 -6.08 5.02 1.96
CA ALA A 6 -6.28 3.72 1.34
C ALA A 6 -5.65 2.59 2.17
N PHE A 7 -4.46 2.84 2.72
CA PHE A 7 -3.64 1.86 3.40
C PHE A 7 -3.27 2.29 4.82
N ALA A 8 -3.55 1.38 5.75
CA ALA A 8 -3.15 1.51 7.14
C ALA A 8 -1.66 1.26 7.35
N ALA A 9 -1.09 0.33 6.59
CA ALA A 9 0.33 0.05 6.63
C ALA A 9 0.78 -0.69 5.36
N ILE A 10 2.01 -0.40 4.94
CA ILE A 10 2.65 -1.04 3.79
C ILE A 10 4.06 -1.44 4.20
N VAL A 11 4.43 -2.67 3.90
CA VAL A 11 5.80 -3.15 4.06
C VAL A 11 6.29 -3.72 2.74
N HIS A 12 7.58 -3.57 2.47
CA HIS A 12 8.20 -4.16 1.29
C HIS A 12 9.43 -4.98 1.66
N LYS A 13 9.79 -5.91 0.78
CA LYS A 13 10.99 -6.72 0.92
C LYS A 13 11.48 -7.17 -0.45
N LYS A 14 12.78 -7.03 -0.68
CA LYS A 14 13.44 -7.74 -1.77
C LYS A 14 13.63 -9.21 -1.41
N LEU A 15 12.99 -10.09 -2.17
CA LEU A 15 12.98 -11.52 -1.92
C LEU A 15 14.38 -12.10 -2.11
N VAL A 16 14.85 -12.80 -1.07
CA VAL A 16 16.11 -13.56 -1.11
C VAL A 16 15.80 -15.06 -1.18
N PRO A 17 16.79 -15.92 -1.52
CA PRO A 17 16.51 -17.36 -1.69
C PRO A 17 15.81 -18.04 -0.51
N VAL A 18 16.09 -17.61 0.72
CA VAL A 18 15.45 -18.15 1.94
C VAL A 18 14.01 -17.70 2.17
N ASP A 19 13.50 -16.73 1.42
CA ASP A 19 12.08 -16.35 1.45
C ASP A 19 11.24 -17.13 0.42
N LEU A 20 11.91 -17.87 -0.46
CA LEU A 20 11.29 -18.56 -1.59
C LEU A 20 11.30 -20.08 -1.36
N PRO A 21 10.23 -20.77 -1.77
CA PRO A 21 10.16 -22.22 -1.67
C PRO A 21 11.21 -22.87 -2.57
N ASP A 22 11.71 -24.04 -2.15
CA ASP A 22 12.72 -24.85 -2.87
C ASP A 22 14.07 -24.15 -3.14
N ARG A 23 14.32 -22.97 -2.55
CA ARG A 23 15.55 -22.17 -2.75
C ARG A 23 16.33 -21.88 -1.46
N GLY A 24 16.14 -22.72 -0.44
CA GLY A 24 16.82 -22.59 0.86
C GLY A 24 15.88 -22.53 2.05
N SER A 25 14.56 -22.48 1.80
CA SER A 25 13.53 -22.64 2.82
C SER A 25 12.66 -23.86 2.54
N ASN A 26 12.52 -24.72 3.54
CA ASN A 26 11.48 -25.76 3.57
C ASN A 26 10.18 -25.24 4.18
N GLN A 27 10.11 -23.95 4.51
CA GLN A 27 8.99 -23.32 5.20
C GLN A 27 8.42 -22.19 4.35
N HIS A 28 7.10 -22.17 4.21
CA HIS A 28 6.36 -21.07 3.60
C HIS A 28 6.34 -19.85 4.54
N GLU A 29 7.51 -19.26 4.77
CA GLU A 29 7.73 -18.20 5.75
C GLU A 29 8.46 -17.01 5.13
N ILE A 30 8.02 -15.79 5.47
CA ILE A 30 8.69 -14.54 5.12
C ILE A 30 9.36 -13.96 6.36
N ASN A 31 10.67 -13.74 6.27
CA ASN A 31 11.44 -13.15 7.37
C ASN A 31 11.30 -11.63 7.40
N GLY A 32 11.25 -11.00 8.59
CA GLY A 32 11.13 -9.54 8.67
C GLY A 32 10.40 -9.02 9.90
N VAL A 33 10.71 -9.56 11.08
CA VAL A 33 9.86 -9.46 12.29
C VAL A 33 9.42 -8.04 12.64
N ARG A 34 10.32 -7.06 12.59
CA ARG A 34 10.01 -5.70 13.08
C ARG A 34 8.92 -5.05 12.25
N ALA A 35 9.12 -4.91 10.94
CA ALA A 35 8.16 -4.25 10.07
C ALA A 35 6.85 -5.07 9.93
N LEU A 36 6.91 -6.40 10.03
CA LEU A 36 5.70 -7.22 10.12
C LEU A 36 4.89 -6.96 11.40
N ARG A 37 5.56 -6.76 12.55
CA ARG A 37 4.87 -6.33 13.78
C ARG A 37 4.21 -4.98 13.59
N ASP A 38 4.82 -4.05 12.87
CA ASP A 38 4.22 -2.75 12.60
C ASP A 38 2.98 -2.89 11.68
N LEU A 39 3.07 -3.69 10.60
CA LEU A 39 1.94 -4.01 9.69
C LEU A 39 0.71 -4.57 10.44
N PHE A 40 0.94 -5.48 11.39
CA PHE A 40 -0.11 -6.12 12.19
C PHE A 40 -0.33 -5.46 13.56
N GLN A 41 0.25 -4.28 13.80
CA GLN A 41 0.12 -3.52 15.06
C GLN A 41 0.45 -4.35 16.31
N GLY A 42 1.43 -5.25 16.21
CA GLY A 42 1.88 -6.14 17.27
C GLY A 42 0.89 -7.25 17.64
N THR A 43 -0.19 -7.41 16.88
CA THR A 43 -1.22 -8.43 17.13
C THR A 43 -1.03 -9.65 16.22
N LYS A 44 -1.53 -10.80 16.66
CA LYS A 44 -1.58 -11.97 15.79
C LYS A 44 -2.58 -11.74 14.67
N TYR A 45 -2.26 -12.27 13.49
CA TYR A 45 -3.14 -12.25 12.34
C TYR A 45 -3.32 -13.67 11.81
N LYS A 46 -4.55 -14.01 11.43
CA LYS A 46 -4.86 -15.19 10.64
C LYS A 46 -6.05 -14.86 9.75
N GLY A 47 -5.82 -14.79 8.44
CA GLY A 47 -6.85 -14.31 7.53
C GLY A 47 -6.47 -14.43 6.07
N PRO A 48 -7.40 -14.03 5.17
CA PRO A 48 -7.20 -14.07 3.74
C PRO A 48 -6.17 -13.05 3.27
N VAL A 49 -5.52 -13.35 2.15
CA VAL A 49 -4.67 -12.41 1.42
C VAL A 49 -4.91 -12.58 -0.07
N THR A 50 -5.00 -11.49 -0.81
CA THR A 50 -5.00 -11.54 -2.27
C THR A 50 -3.56 -11.42 -2.76
N TRP A 51 -3.05 -12.46 -3.40
CA TRP A 51 -1.75 -12.45 -4.05
C TRP A 51 -1.88 -11.92 -5.47
N SER A 52 -0.91 -11.13 -5.92
CA SER A 52 -0.77 -10.71 -7.32
C SER A 52 0.70 -10.73 -7.73
N TYR A 53 0.99 -11.13 -8.97
CA TYR A 53 2.34 -11.10 -9.55
C TYR A 53 2.34 -10.30 -10.84
N PHE A 54 3.23 -9.30 -10.89
CA PHE A 54 3.36 -8.36 -11.99
C PHE A 54 4.70 -8.54 -12.71
N ARG A 55 4.64 -8.70 -14.03
CA ARG A 55 5.79 -8.91 -14.93
C ARG A 55 5.63 -8.12 -16.22
N ASP A 56 6.73 -7.74 -16.83
CA ASP A 56 6.66 -7.02 -18.10
C ASP A 56 6.24 -7.97 -19.23
N GLY A 57 5.26 -7.55 -20.04
CA GLY A 57 4.81 -8.31 -21.22
C GLY A 57 3.82 -9.44 -20.93
N GLU A 58 3.36 -9.58 -19.69
CA GLU A 58 2.32 -10.53 -19.29
C GLU A 58 1.23 -9.84 -18.47
N ASP A 59 0.01 -10.38 -18.52
CA ASP A 59 -1.08 -9.92 -17.66
C ASP A 59 -0.81 -10.31 -16.19
N PRO A 60 -1.18 -9.47 -15.22
CA PRO A 60 -1.04 -9.80 -13.81
C PRO A 60 -1.78 -11.08 -13.44
N ILE A 61 -1.13 -11.94 -12.65
CA ILE A 61 -1.73 -13.17 -12.13
C ILE A 61 -2.11 -12.96 -10.68
N SER A 62 -3.37 -13.22 -10.33
CA SER A 62 -3.85 -13.10 -8.95
C SER A 62 -4.45 -14.40 -8.41
N GLU A 63 -4.30 -14.63 -7.10
CA GLU A 63 -4.80 -15.82 -6.40
C GLU A 63 -5.16 -15.48 -4.95
N GLU A 64 -6.27 -16.00 -4.45
CA GLU A 64 -6.62 -15.90 -3.03
C GLU A 64 -5.80 -16.90 -2.20
N GLY A 65 -5.30 -16.44 -1.06
CA GLY A 65 -4.50 -17.24 -0.14
C GLY A 65 -4.81 -16.91 1.32
N SER A 66 -3.94 -17.36 2.23
CA SER A 66 -4.03 -16.99 3.64
C SER A 66 -2.66 -16.74 4.25
N LEU A 67 -2.62 -15.83 5.21
CA LEU A 67 -1.44 -15.50 6.01
C LEU A 67 -1.73 -15.77 7.48
N THR A 68 -0.70 -16.24 8.20
CA THR A 68 -0.72 -16.38 9.66
C THR A 68 0.52 -15.71 10.24
N PHE A 69 0.31 -14.62 10.98
CA PHE A 69 1.33 -13.93 11.75
C PHE A 69 1.16 -14.24 13.23
N TYR A 70 2.17 -14.86 13.85
CA TYR A 70 2.09 -15.25 15.26
C TYR A 70 3.47 -15.34 15.92
N ASP A 71 3.47 -15.29 17.25
CA ASP A 71 4.64 -15.62 18.06
C ASP A 71 4.72 -17.14 18.26
N ALA A 72 5.69 -17.80 17.61
CA ALA A 72 5.94 -19.23 17.72
C ALA A 72 6.45 -19.65 19.10
N ARG A 73 6.82 -18.69 19.94
CA ARG A 73 7.32 -18.87 21.30
C ARG A 73 6.42 -18.21 22.34
N GLU A 74 5.14 -17.94 22.03
CA GLU A 74 4.23 -17.25 22.96
C GLU A 74 4.15 -17.86 24.37
N ASN A 75 4.33 -19.18 24.51
CA ASN A 75 4.32 -19.87 25.79
C ASN A 75 5.68 -19.84 26.53
N ASP A 76 6.73 -19.27 25.93
CA ASP A 76 8.06 -19.10 26.53
C ASP A 76 8.18 -17.70 27.16
N PRO A 77 8.30 -17.58 28.48
CA PRO A 77 8.32 -16.28 29.16
C PRO A 77 9.58 -15.46 28.91
N GLN A 78 10.65 -16.02 28.31
CA GLN A 78 11.92 -15.32 28.08
C GLN A 78 12.19 -15.05 26.60
N ARG A 79 11.44 -15.65 25.68
CA ARG A 79 11.73 -15.60 24.25
C ARG A 79 10.46 -15.36 23.45
N SER A 80 10.54 -14.43 22.50
CA SER A 80 9.53 -14.20 21.48
C SER A 80 10.12 -14.49 20.10
N GLU A 81 9.38 -15.17 19.24
CA GLU A 81 9.80 -15.51 17.89
C GLU A 81 8.61 -15.36 16.93
N TRP A 82 8.43 -14.13 16.43
CA TRP A 82 7.35 -13.83 15.50
C TRP A 82 7.67 -14.31 14.10
N ARG A 83 6.69 -14.92 13.45
CA ARG A 83 6.83 -15.50 12.10
C ARG A 83 5.60 -15.20 11.27
N LEU A 84 5.80 -14.92 9.99
CA LEU A 84 4.72 -14.79 9.01
C LEU A 84 4.74 -16.01 8.09
N TYR A 85 3.74 -16.86 8.23
CA TYR A 85 3.53 -17.99 7.34
C TYR A 85 2.49 -17.66 6.29
N TYR A 86 2.71 -18.16 5.08
CA TYR A 86 1.73 -18.16 4.01
C TYR A 86 1.32 -19.56 3.62
N THR A 87 0.12 -19.70 3.05
CA THR A 87 -0.36 -20.95 2.48
C THR A 87 -0.45 -20.86 0.97
N GLY A 88 -0.20 -21.97 0.28
CA GLY A 88 -0.33 -22.07 -1.16
C GLY A 88 1.02 -22.11 -1.86
N GLN A 89 0.98 -21.98 -3.18
CA GLN A 89 2.16 -22.15 -4.03
C GLN A 89 2.53 -20.84 -4.75
N PHE A 90 2.00 -19.69 -4.30
CA PHE A 90 2.09 -18.45 -5.06
C PHE A 90 3.53 -18.01 -5.32
N LEU A 91 4.37 -18.05 -4.27
CA LEU A 91 5.77 -17.66 -4.35
C LEU A 91 6.67 -18.63 -5.14
N TYR A 92 6.17 -19.77 -5.63
CA TYR A 92 6.93 -20.58 -6.60
C TYR A 92 7.12 -19.86 -7.94
N ARG A 93 6.30 -18.83 -8.22
CA ARG A 93 6.39 -18.00 -9.43
C ARG A 93 7.49 -16.94 -9.35
N ALA A 94 7.95 -16.62 -8.13
CA ALA A 94 8.89 -15.53 -7.87
C ALA A 94 10.35 -16.01 -7.91
N ASP A 95 11.24 -15.08 -8.23
CA ASP A 95 12.67 -15.27 -8.27
C ASP A 95 13.40 -14.39 -7.24
N PRO A 96 14.58 -14.80 -6.74
CA PRO A 96 15.40 -13.94 -5.92
C PRO A 96 15.69 -12.62 -6.62
N GLY A 97 15.47 -11.51 -5.92
CA GLY A 97 15.56 -10.17 -6.45
C GLY A 97 14.22 -9.52 -6.75
N ASP A 98 13.14 -10.30 -6.90
CA ASP A 98 11.78 -9.77 -6.98
C ASP A 98 11.40 -9.04 -5.69
N VAL A 99 10.46 -8.11 -5.79
CA VAL A 99 10.01 -7.32 -4.64
C VAL A 99 8.62 -7.77 -4.21
N LEU A 100 8.50 -8.14 -2.94
CA LEU A 100 7.22 -8.38 -2.28
C LEU A 100 6.79 -7.12 -1.53
N ILE A 101 5.56 -6.68 -1.77
CA ILE A 101 4.86 -5.67 -0.98
C ILE A 101 3.70 -6.36 -0.26
N LEU A 102 3.62 -6.20 1.06
CA LEU A 102 2.41 -6.51 1.82
C LEU A 102 1.73 -5.19 2.18
N ALA A 103 0.53 -4.99 1.65
CA ALA A 103 -0.25 -3.79 1.85
C ALA A 103 -1.54 -4.12 2.60
N ARG A 104 -1.74 -3.51 3.77
CA ARG A 104 -2.96 -3.62 4.55
C ARG A 104 -3.81 -2.37 4.34
N THR A 105 -5.02 -2.54 3.82
CA THR A 105 -5.94 -1.42 3.60
C THR A 105 -6.51 -0.90 4.92
N GLU A 106 -7.07 0.31 4.90
CA GLU A 106 -7.86 0.87 6.00
C GLU A 106 -9.05 -0.03 6.40
N THR A 107 -9.63 -0.72 5.41
CA THR A 107 -10.73 -1.69 5.63
C THR A 107 -10.25 -3.03 6.22
N GLY A 108 -8.94 -3.25 6.32
CA GLY A 108 -8.33 -4.45 6.87
C GLY A 108 -8.08 -5.58 5.87
N SER A 109 -8.38 -5.37 4.58
CA SER A 109 -7.98 -6.28 3.50
C SER A 109 -6.45 -6.30 3.36
N LEU A 110 -5.92 -7.45 2.98
CA LEU A 110 -4.47 -7.68 2.86
C LEU A 110 -4.13 -8.11 1.45
N TYR A 111 -3.19 -7.40 0.84
CA TYR A 111 -2.67 -7.67 -0.50
C TYR A 111 -1.20 -8.04 -0.41
N ALA A 112 -0.81 -9.08 -1.14
CA ALA A 112 0.57 -9.50 -1.31
C ALA A 112 0.96 -9.38 -2.79
N LEU A 113 1.63 -8.28 -3.10
CA LEU A 113 1.97 -7.88 -4.46
C LEU A 113 3.43 -8.24 -4.72
N VAL A 114 3.68 -9.06 -5.72
CA VAL A 114 5.03 -9.45 -6.14
C VAL A 114 5.35 -8.76 -7.45
N PHE A 115 6.54 -8.20 -7.57
CA PHE A 115 7.00 -7.49 -8.76
C PHE A 115 8.30 -8.10 -9.26
N GLU A 116 8.33 -8.46 -10.54
CA GLU A 116 9.57 -8.91 -11.19
C GLU A 116 10.65 -7.85 -11.06
N ALA A 117 11.86 -8.29 -10.70
CA ALA A 117 13.01 -7.42 -10.54
C ALA A 117 13.26 -6.56 -11.79
N ASN A 118 13.39 -5.24 -11.60
CA ASN A 118 13.65 -4.26 -12.67
C ASN A 118 12.56 -4.13 -13.75
N SER A 119 11.37 -4.69 -13.54
CA SER A 119 10.21 -4.50 -14.43
C SER A 119 9.68 -3.05 -14.42
N GLY A 120 8.87 -2.71 -15.43
CA GLY A 120 8.07 -1.48 -15.45
C GLY A 120 7.12 -1.39 -14.26
N TRP A 121 6.48 -2.51 -13.92
CA TRP A 121 5.63 -2.63 -12.75
C TRP A 121 6.36 -2.33 -11.45
N HIS A 122 7.57 -2.88 -11.26
CA HIS A 122 8.40 -2.57 -10.11
C HIS A 122 8.70 -1.06 -10.01
N ARG A 123 9.04 -0.41 -11.13
CA ARG A 123 9.26 1.05 -11.15
C ARG A 123 8.01 1.84 -10.78
N SER A 124 6.84 1.44 -11.27
CA SER A 124 5.55 2.05 -10.91
C SER A 124 5.25 1.89 -9.42
N ALA A 125 5.46 0.69 -8.88
CA ALA A 125 5.30 0.41 -7.45
C ALA A 125 6.26 1.24 -6.59
N ASN A 126 7.53 1.37 -6.98
CA ASN A 126 8.50 2.21 -6.26
C ASN A 126 8.09 3.67 -6.25
N ARG A 127 7.56 4.18 -7.36
CA ARG A 127 7.06 5.55 -7.44
C ARG A 127 5.86 5.77 -6.52
N LEU A 128 4.93 4.82 -6.48
CA LEU A 128 3.73 4.94 -5.67
C LEU A 128 4.03 4.81 -4.18
N PHE A 129 4.77 3.77 -3.78
CA PHE A 129 4.97 3.41 -2.38
C PHE A 129 6.28 3.94 -1.79
N GLY A 130 7.11 4.62 -2.57
CA GLY A 130 8.38 5.18 -2.10
C GLY A 130 9.38 4.11 -1.70
N ILE A 131 9.39 2.97 -2.40
CA ILE A 131 10.18 1.81 -2.03
C ILE A 131 11.64 2.00 -2.43
N ASP A 132 12.53 1.76 -1.47
CA ASP A 132 13.95 1.55 -1.68
C ASP A 132 14.26 0.06 -1.50
N ASP A 133 14.47 -0.66 -2.61
CA ASP A 133 14.79 -2.09 -2.61
C ASP A 133 16.31 -2.37 -2.55
N SER A 134 17.11 -1.38 -2.17
CA SER A 134 18.56 -1.57 -1.96
C SER A 134 18.87 -2.53 -0.80
N HIS A 135 17.92 -2.70 0.12
CA HIS A 135 18.01 -3.59 1.27
C HIS A 135 17.18 -4.87 1.06
N THR A 136 17.67 -5.97 1.64
CA THR A 136 17.01 -7.29 1.59
C THR A 136 16.12 -7.54 2.80
N ASN A 137 16.15 -6.66 3.79
CA ASN A 137 15.28 -6.75 4.95
C ASN A 137 13.87 -6.28 4.60
N LEU A 138 12.90 -6.74 5.37
CA LEU A 138 11.53 -6.25 5.27
C LEU A 138 11.44 -4.89 5.98
N GLU A 139 10.95 -3.89 5.26
CA GLU A 139 10.94 -2.49 5.67
C GLU A 139 9.52 -1.92 5.63
N LEU A 140 9.22 -1.03 6.57
CA LEU A 140 7.94 -0.34 6.68
C LEU A 140 8.01 0.97 5.90
N VAL A 141 7.03 1.20 5.02
CA VAL A 141 6.84 2.52 4.42
C VAL A 141 6.38 3.48 5.52
N SER A 142 7.13 4.56 5.71
CA SER A 142 6.86 5.50 6.82
C SER A 142 5.47 6.10 6.71
N GLU A 143 4.80 6.28 7.86
CA GLU A 143 3.49 6.94 7.95
C GLU A 143 3.52 8.34 7.32
N TYR A 144 4.59 9.11 7.56
CA TYR A 144 4.82 10.40 6.92
C TYR A 144 4.79 10.32 5.38
N PHE A 145 5.39 9.30 4.78
CA PHE A 145 5.33 9.10 3.33
C PHE A 145 3.91 8.80 2.87
N LEU A 146 3.17 7.93 3.58
CA LEU A 146 1.78 7.61 3.25
C LEU A 146 0.86 8.84 3.37
N GLU A 147 1.11 9.70 4.35
CA GLU A 147 0.38 10.95 4.55
C GLU A 147 0.73 12.03 3.53
N GLN A 148 1.97 12.14 3.07
CA GLN A 148 2.36 13.18 2.11
C GLN A 148 2.11 12.77 0.65
N THR A 149 2.02 11.46 0.38
CA THR A 149 1.82 10.97 -0.98
C THR A 149 0.36 11.12 -1.38
N SER A 150 0.08 12.17 -2.15
CA SER A 150 -1.24 12.44 -2.71
C SER A 150 -1.60 11.38 -3.75
N LEU A 151 -2.71 10.70 -3.50
CA LEU A 151 -3.39 9.74 -4.34
C LEU A 151 -4.23 10.52 -5.38
N GLU A 152 -3.53 11.29 -6.22
CA GLU A 152 -4.10 11.98 -7.37
C GLU A 152 -4.47 10.97 -8.47
N LEU A 153 -4.96 11.44 -9.62
CA LEU A 153 -5.36 10.60 -10.75
C LEU A 153 -4.28 9.56 -11.13
N VAL A 154 -3.01 9.94 -11.13
CA VAL A 154 -1.90 9.02 -11.44
C VAL A 154 -1.78 7.92 -10.38
N GLY A 155 -1.93 8.23 -9.10
CA GLY A 155 -1.90 7.23 -8.03
C GLY A 155 -3.10 6.27 -8.13
N GLN A 156 -4.28 6.80 -8.43
CA GLN A 156 -5.50 6.00 -8.64
C GLN A 156 -5.35 5.04 -9.81
N LEU A 157 -4.83 5.54 -10.94
CA LEU A 157 -4.56 4.73 -12.12
C LEU A 157 -3.53 3.63 -11.82
N ILE A 158 -2.46 3.92 -11.08
CA ILE A 158 -1.48 2.89 -10.69
C ILE A 158 -2.17 1.83 -9.82
N LEU A 159 -3.02 2.22 -8.86
CA LEU A 159 -3.70 1.27 -7.97
C LEU A 159 -4.70 0.38 -8.72
N GLU A 160 -5.40 0.94 -9.71
CA GLU A 160 -6.26 0.20 -10.63
C GLU A 160 -5.44 -0.78 -11.49
N GLU A 161 -4.28 -0.34 -12.00
CA GLU A 161 -3.34 -1.18 -12.74
C GLU A 161 -2.82 -2.35 -11.89
N LEU A 162 -2.59 -2.10 -10.60
CA LEU A 162 -2.21 -3.10 -9.60
C LEU A 162 -3.38 -3.99 -9.16
N GLY A 163 -4.60 -3.77 -9.67
CA GLY A 163 -5.79 -4.55 -9.30
C GLY A 163 -6.17 -4.43 -7.83
N ILE A 164 -5.73 -3.36 -7.15
CA ILE A 164 -6.08 -3.11 -5.75
C ILE A 164 -7.40 -2.35 -5.73
N ASP A 165 -8.49 -3.07 -5.53
CA ASP A 165 -9.82 -2.49 -5.42
C ASP A 165 -9.97 -1.79 -4.06
N ILE A 166 -9.50 -0.55 -3.99
CA ILE A 166 -9.61 0.25 -2.77
C ILE A 166 -11.00 0.85 -2.78
N HIS A 167 -11.81 0.43 -1.81
CA HIS A 167 -13.04 1.13 -1.48
C HIS A 167 -12.67 2.44 -0.78
N VAL A 168 -12.29 3.42 -1.60
CA VAL A 168 -11.93 4.75 -1.15
C VAL A 168 -13.18 5.38 -0.53
N PRO A 169 -13.20 5.72 0.77
CA PRO A 169 -14.33 6.45 1.32
C PRO A 169 -14.43 7.78 0.57
N PRO A 170 -15.64 8.17 0.11
CA PRO A 170 -15.80 9.44 -0.56
C PRO A 170 -15.34 10.54 0.39
N VAL A 171 -14.28 11.25 0.01
CA VAL A 171 -14.09 12.63 0.46
C VAL A 171 -15.39 13.34 0.11
N ALA A 172 -15.92 14.19 0.99
CA ALA A 172 -17.13 14.96 0.71
C ALA A 172 -17.03 15.47 -0.73
N ASP A 173 -17.84 14.90 -1.62
CA ASP A 173 -17.76 15.22 -3.03
C ASP A 173 -18.14 16.70 -3.19
N ASP A 174 -17.76 17.30 -4.32
CA ASP A 174 -18.10 18.69 -4.58
C ASP A 174 -19.60 18.93 -4.39
N GLU A 175 -20.44 17.93 -4.67
CA GLU A 175 -21.87 17.92 -4.38
C GLU A 175 -22.16 18.06 -2.88
N SER A 176 -21.58 17.24 -2.02
CA SER A 176 -21.73 17.30 -0.56
C SER A 176 -21.25 18.63 0.01
N LEU A 177 -20.13 19.17 -0.48
CA LEU A 177 -19.62 20.48 -0.05
C LEU A 177 -20.57 21.62 -0.43
N ILE A 178 -21.17 21.55 -1.62
CA ILE A 178 -22.15 22.53 -2.11
C ILE A 178 -23.49 22.36 -1.38
N LEU A 179 -23.95 21.13 -1.16
CA LEU A 179 -25.17 20.84 -0.41
C LEU A 179 -25.04 21.24 1.06
N GLN A 180 -23.88 21.07 1.68
CA GLN A 180 -23.63 21.51 3.05
C GLN A 180 -23.67 23.04 3.16
N GLN A 181 -23.09 23.75 2.20
CA GLN A 181 -22.98 25.21 2.23
C GLN A 181 -24.25 25.94 1.73
N PHE A 182 -24.89 25.41 0.68
CA PHE A 182 -25.99 26.06 -0.03
C PHE A 182 -27.31 25.29 0.03
N GLY A 183 -27.31 24.06 0.58
CA GLY A 183 -28.49 23.20 0.60
C GLY A 183 -28.95 22.81 -0.80
N MET A 184 -30.24 22.52 -0.95
CA MET A 184 -30.89 22.21 -2.23
C MET A 184 -31.14 23.46 -3.11
N CYS A 185 -30.50 24.59 -2.80
CA CYS A 185 -30.70 25.86 -3.51
C CYS A 185 -29.49 26.17 -4.38
N PHE A 186 -29.72 26.38 -5.68
CA PHE A 186 -28.64 26.70 -6.61
C PHE A 186 -28.06 28.09 -6.31
N PRO A 187 -26.77 28.20 -5.91
CA PRO A 187 -26.17 29.49 -5.60
C PRO A 187 -25.97 30.33 -6.86
N SER A 188 -25.83 31.65 -6.70
CA SER A 188 -25.40 32.49 -7.81
C SER A 188 -23.94 32.22 -8.17
N THR A 189 -23.57 32.46 -9.44
CA THR A 189 -22.20 32.30 -9.93
C THR A 189 -21.18 33.02 -9.05
N LYS A 190 -21.52 34.20 -8.53
CA LYS A 190 -20.67 34.95 -7.59
C LYS A 190 -20.44 34.18 -6.28
N LYS A 191 -21.50 33.72 -5.62
CA LYS A 191 -21.40 32.99 -4.35
C LYS A 191 -20.67 31.66 -4.50
N MET A 192 -20.92 30.96 -5.61
CA MET A 192 -20.23 29.70 -5.91
C MET A 192 -18.74 29.94 -6.14
N SER A 193 -18.38 30.99 -6.90
CA SER A 193 -17.00 31.34 -7.18
C SER A 193 -16.25 31.82 -5.92
N ASP A 194 -16.92 32.60 -5.06
CA ASP A 194 -16.36 33.03 -3.78
C ASP A 194 -16.12 31.84 -2.83
N TYR A 195 -17.06 30.90 -2.77
CA TYR A 195 -16.91 29.68 -1.97
C TYR A 195 -15.81 28.76 -2.51
N ALA A 196 -15.75 28.53 -3.81
CA ALA A 196 -14.68 27.73 -4.43
C ALA A 196 -13.29 28.32 -4.14
N ARG A 197 -13.15 29.65 -4.20
CA ARG A 197 -11.89 30.32 -3.82
C ARG A 197 -11.56 30.16 -2.33
N SER A 198 -12.56 30.12 -1.46
CA SER A 198 -12.34 29.92 -0.02
C SER A 198 -11.92 28.51 0.38
N LEU A 199 -12.15 27.52 -0.50
CA LEU A 199 -11.77 26.12 -0.28
C LEU A 199 -10.32 25.81 -0.71
N VAL A 200 -9.67 26.74 -1.41
CA VAL A 200 -8.29 26.61 -1.85
C VAL A 200 -7.43 27.50 -0.95
N ASP A 201 -6.46 26.92 -0.27
CA ASP A 201 -5.46 27.68 0.49
C ASP A 201 -4.51 28.36 -0.51
N SER A 202 -4.84 29.60 -0.87
CA SER A 202 -4.06 30.38 -1.81
C SER A 202 -2.86 31.00 -1.10
N GLU A 203 -1.73 30.30 -1.04
CA GLU A 203 -0.46 31.00 -1.12
C GLU A 203 -0.34 31.58 -2.53
N TYR A 204 -0.82 32.81 -2.70
CA TYR A 204 -0.52 33.60 -3.88
C TYR A 204 1.00 33.82 -3.93
N MET A 205 1.70 33.18 -4.87
CA MET A 205 2.95 33.76 -5.35
C MET A 205 2.61 35.06 -6.06
N ASP A 206 3.08 36.17 -5.50
CA ASP A 206 2.96 37.49 -6.06
C ASP A 206 3.68 37.52 -7.42
N VAL A 207 2.94 37.81 -8.50
CA VAL A 207 3.48 37.78 -9.86
C VAL A 207 4.17 39.10 -10.24
N ASP A 208 4.31 40.04 -9.29
CA ASP A 208 4.88 41.38 -9.51
C ASP A 208 6.36 41.51 -9.12
N ASP A 209 7.06 40.42 -8.74
CA ASP A 209 8.52 40.43 -8.52
C ASP A 209 9.32 40.14 -9.81
N THR A 210 8.89 40.72 -10.93
CA THR A 210 9.73 40.83 -12.14
C THR A 210 9.77 42.28 -12.63
N LEU A 211 10.61 43.08 -11.98
CA LEU A 211 11.21 44.29 -12.54
C LEU A 211 12.65 44.01 -12.98
#